data_AF-V4N7L0-F1
#
_entry.id   AF-V4N7L0-F1
#
_cell.length_a   1.000
_cell.length_b   1.000
_cell.length_c   1.000
_cell.angle_alpha   90.00
_cell.angle_beta   90.00
_cell.angle_gamma   90.00
#
_symmetry.space_group_name_H-M   'P 1'
#
loop_
_entity.id
_entity.type
_entity.pdbx_description
1 polymer ?
#
loop_
_entity_poly.entity_id
_entity_poly.type
_entity_poly.pdbx_seq_one_letter_code
_entity_poly.pdbx_strand_id
1 'polypeptide(L)'
;MVGSKFVLLAFIALCLLLSGAETREIGWARHTEQDPLCCINQQQFGTCETKEDDLRCEKMCIDNCRLNKGGGCQPVPSGAVCQCYC
;
A
#
# COMPACT_ATOMS: atom_id res chain seq x y z
N MET A 1 20.08 -35.18 -33.88
CA MET A 1 18.91 -34.38 -33.46
C MET A 1 19.06 -34.07 -31.97
N VAL A 2 19.91 -33.10 -31.64
CA VAL A 2 20.05 -32.62 -30.26
C VAL A 2 18.72 -31.97 -29.90
N GLY A 3 18.08 -32.55 -28.89
CA GLY A 3 16.65 -32.55 -28.70
C GLY A 3 16.03 -31.17 -28.68
N SER A 4 15.00 -30.98 -29.49
CA SER A 4 14.06 -29.86 -29.44
C SER A 4 13.62 -29.50 -28.01
N LYS A 5 13.55 -30.49 -27.12
CA LYS A 5 13.34 -30.32 -25.67
C LYS A 5 14.39 -29.43 -24.98
N PHE A 6 15.66 -29.53 -25.33
CA PHE A 6 16.72 -28.70 -24.73
C PHE A 6 16.65 -27.25 -25.21
N VAL A 7 16.23 -27.03 -26.46
CA VAL A 7 16.02 -25.68 -27.02
C VAL A 7 14.83 -25.00 -26.34
N LEU A 8 13.72 -25.74 -26.14
CA LEU A 8 12.55 -25.26 -25.42
C LEU A 8 12.88 -24.89 -23.97
N LEU A 9 13.63 -25.75 -23.27
CA LEU A 9 14.03 -25.49 -21.89
C LEU A 9 14.94 -24.27 -21.75
N ALA A 10 15.87 -24.07 -22.70
CA ALA A 10 16.71 -22.88 -22.74
C ALA A 10 15.90 -21.60 -22.98
N PHE A 11 14.89 -21.65 -23.85
CA PHE A 11 14.00 -20.52 -24.11
C PHE A 11 13.16 -20.15 -22.88
N ILE A 12 12.61 -21.14 -22.17
CA ILE A 12 11.83 -20.91 -20.94
C ILE A 12 12.72 -20.29 -19.85
N ALA A 13 13.94 -20.80 -19.67
CA ALA A 13 14.89 -20.23 -18.73
C ALA A 13 15.23 -18.77 -19.07
N LEU A 14 15.41 -18.45 -20.36
CA LEU A 14 15.67 -17.09 -20.83
C LEU A 14 14.46 -16.16 -20.57
N CYS A 15 13.24 -16.63 -20.82
CA CYS A 15 12.02 -15.87 -20.54
C CYS A 15 11.82 -15.61 -19.04
N LEU A 16 12.17 -16.57 -18.17
CA LEU A 16 12.10 -16.39 -16.72
C LEU A 16 13.15 -15.38 -16.20
N LEU A 17 14.35 -15.39 -16.79
CA LEU A 17 15.38 -14.39 -16.49
C LEU A 17 14.98 -12.98 -16.96
N LEU A 18 14.34 -12.86 -18.13
CA LEU A 18 13.83 -11.58 -18.65
C LEU A 18 12.58 -11.08 -17.91
N SER A 19 11.72 -11.98 -17.41
CA SER A 19 10.56 -11.64 -16.56
C SER A 19 10.93 -11.33 -15.10
N GLY A 20 12.22 -11.36 -14.76
CA GLY A 20 12.73 -10.92 -13.47
C GLY A 20 12.63 -9.40 -13.31
N ALA A 21 11.62 -8.98 -12.55
CA ALA A 21 11.35 -7.63 -12.04
C ALA A 21 10.42 -6.72 -12.86
N GLU A 22 9.27 -7.24 -13.25
CA GLU A 22 8.03 -6.48 -13.05
C GLU A 22 7.08 -7.33 -12.23
N THR A 23 7.28 -7.27 -10.91
CA THR A 23 6.25 -7.62 -9.94
C THR A 23 4.99 -6.89 -10.38
N ARG A 24 4.01 -7.66 -10.87
CA ARG A 24 2.68 -7.17 -11.19
C ARG A 24 2.05 -6.73 -9.87
N GLU A 25 2.32 -5.48 -9.50
CA GLU A 25 1.53 -4.75 -8.50
C GLU A 25 0.18 -4.42 -9.16
N ILE A 26 -0.67 -5.44 -9.33
CA ILE A 26 -2.12 -5.22 -9.18
C ILE A 26 -2.34 -5.19 -7.67
N GLY A 27 -1.85 -4.11 -7.08
CA GLY A 27 -1.70 -3.92 -5.65
C GLY A 27 -1.59 -2.42 -5.46
N TRP A 28 -2.61 -1.86 -4.85
CA TRP A 28 -2.75 -0.44 -4.57
C TRP A 28 -1.46 0.15 -4.03
N ALA A 29 -1.00 1.22 -4.69
CA ALA A 29 -0.02 2.19 -4.21
C ALA A 29 1.15 1.60 -3.41
N ARG A 30 2.25 1.40 -4.12
CA ARG A 30 3.62 1.28 -3.61
C ARG A 30 3.93 2.38 -2.56
N HIS A 31 3.56 2.15 -1.30
CA HIS A 31 4.02 2.94 -0.17
C HIS A 31 5.43 2.46 0.17
N THR A 32 6.38 3.08 -0.53
CA THR A 32 7.80 2.79 -0.44
C THR A 32 8.30 3.34 0.90
N GLU A 33 8.66 2.44 1.81
CA GLU A 33 9.70 2.62 2.85
C GLU A 33 9.53 3.67 3.99
N GLN A 34 8.35 4.21 4.28
CA GLN A 34 8.22 5.14 5.43
C GLN A 34 6.96 4.89 6.25
N ASP A 35 7.16 4.47 7.49
CA ASP A 35 6.19 4.24 8.57
C ASP A 35 4.91 3.46 8.19
N PRO A 36 4.69 2.24 8.72
CA PRO A 36 3.56 1.40 8.32
C PRO A 36 2.18 2.02 8.61
N LEU A 37 2.10 3.19 9.26
CA LEU A 37 0.88 3.91 9.54
C LEU A 37 0.51 4.99 8.50
N CYS A 38 1.36 5.28 7.53
CA CYS A 38 1.14 6.41 6.63
C CYS A 38 0.47 5.98 5.34
N CYS A 39 -0.49 6.80 4.86
CA CYS A 39 -1.21 6.60 3.61
C CYS A 39 -2.06 5.33 3.53
N ILE A 40 -2.52 4.89 4.69
CA ILE A 40 -3.46 3.79 4.82
C ILE A 40 -4.63 4.24 5.70
N ASN A 41 -5.76 3.54 5.53
CA ASN A 41 -6.91 3.71 6.41
C ASN A 41 -6.60 3.07 7.76
N GLN A 42 -6.76 3.85 8.82
CA GLN A 42 -6.47 3.50 10.19
C GLN A 42 -7.74 3.01 10.88
N GLN A 43 -8.06 1.73 10.69
CA GLN A 43 -9.23 1.08 11.31
C GLN A 43 -9.15 1.05 12.84
N GLN A 44 -7.94 1.14 13.39
CA GLN A 44 -7.67 1.16 14.83
C GLN A 44 -8.23 2.39 15.56
N PHE A 45 -8.69 3.40 14.82
CA PHE A 45 -9.20 4.62 15.44
C PHE A 45 -10.60 4.52 16.03
N GLY A 46 -11.29 3.39 15.82
CA GLY A 46 -12.71 3.29 16.14
C GLY A 46 -13.50 4.34 15.35
N THR A 47 -14.80 4.44 15.59
CA THR A 47 -15.72 5.39 14.95
C THR A 47 -15.11 6.75 14.63
N CYS A 48 -15.20 7.17 13.37
CA CYS A 48 -14.80 8.49 12.87
C CYS A 48 -16.06 9.34 12.66
N GLU A 49 -16.81 9.58 13.75
CA GLU A 49 -18.15 10.18 13.67
C GLU A 49 -18.18 11.62 14.22
N THR A 50 -17.29 11.94 15.15
CA THR A 50 -17.25 13.25 15.81
C THR A 50 -16.08 14.09 15.32
N LYS A 51 -16.16 15.40 15.60
CA LYS A 51 -15.05 16.32 15.33
C LYS A 51 -13.84 16.01 16.22
N GLU A 52 -14.06 15.47 17.40
CA GLU A 52 -13.03 14.99 18.30
C GLU A 52 -12.27 13.78 17.71
N ASP A 53 -12.97 12.87 17.01
CA ASP A 53 -12.33 11.74 16.33
C ASP A 53 -11.45 12.20 15.16
N ASP A 54 -11.90 13.22 14.43
CA ASP A 54 -11.15 13.84 13.33
C ASP A 54 -9.85 14.48 13.82
N LEU A 55 -9.91 15.28 14.89
CA LEU A 55 -8.72 15.88 15.52
C LEU A 55 -7.75 14.83 16.08
N ARG A 56 -8.30 13.77 16.69
CA ARG A 56 -7.50 12.67 17.22
C ARG A 56 -6.81 11.96 16.04
N CYS A 57 -7.50 11.76 14.91
CA CYS A 57 -6.96 11.15 13.69
C CYS A 57 -5.82 11.99 13.11
N GLU A 58 -6.06 13.30 12.95
CA GLU A 58 -5.06 14.26 12.48
C GLU A 58 -3.79 14.20 13.32
N LYS A 59 -3.93 14.27 14.66
CA LYS A 59 -2.80 14.21 15.58
C LYS A 59 -2.04 12.90 15.49
N MET A 60 -2.73 11.76 15.42
CA MET A 60 -2.09 10.46 15.29
C MET A 60 -1.28 10.38 14.00
N CYS A 61 -1.83 10.85 12.89
CA CYS A 61 -1.11 10.89 11.62
C CYS A 61 0.07 11.85 11.66
N ILE A 62 0.00 13.00 12.34
CA ILE A 62 1.16 13.89 12.55
C ILE A 62 2.24 13.17 13.36
N ASP A 63 1.88 12.56 14.48
CA ASP A 63 2.82 11.96 15.42
C ASP A 63 3.50 10.70 14.86
N ASN A 64 2.81 9.95 14.00
CA ASN A 64 3.28 8.65 13.48
C ASN A 64 3.69 8.68 12.00
N CYS A 65 3.54 9.81 11.29
CA CYS A 65 4.01 9.96 9.92
C CYS A 65 5.13 10.96 9.75
N ARG A 66 6.24 10.51 9.16
CA ARG A 66 7.43 11.33 8.86
C ARG A 66 7.12 12.56 8.02
N LEU A 67 6.09 12.50 7.17
CA LEU A 67 5.69 13.60 6.30
C LEU A 67 4.91 14.71 7.04
N ASN A 68 4.48 14.47 8.29
CA ASN A 68 3.75 15.44 9.13
C ASN A 68 2.53 16.08 8.44
N LYS A 69 1.93 15.40 7.46
CA LYS A 69 0.79 15.92 6.69
C LYS A 69 -0.54 15.80 7.42
N GLY A 70 -0.57 15.06 8.54
CA GLY A 70 -1.78 14.78 9.27
C GLY A 70 -2.69 13.81 8.54
N GLY A 71 -3.98 13.91 8.84
CA GLY A 71 -5.01 13.01 8.34
C GLY A 71 -6.38 13.49 8.79
N GLY A 72 -7.41 12.74 8.43
CA GLY A 72 -8.76 13.06 8.84
C GLY A 72 -9.73 11.90 8.62
N CYS A 73 -10.93 12.06 9.14
CA CYS A 73 -12.03 11.14 8.93
C CYS A 73 -12.54 11.22 7.50
N GLN A 74 -12.35 10.14 6.74
CA GLN A 74 -12.86 9.99 5.38
C GLN A 74 -14.10 9.09 5.38
N PRO A 75 -15.18 9.49 4.70
CA PRO A 75 -16.35 8.64 4.53
C PRO A 75 -16.03 7.44 3.64
N VAL A 76 -16.52 6.27 4.02
CA VAL A 76 -16.44 5.00 3.27
C VAL A 76 -17.82 4.35 3.22
N PRO A 77 -18.07 3.37 2.31
CA PRO A 77 -19.38 2.74 2.20
C PRO A 77 -19.90 2.09 3.49
N SER A 78 -19.00 1.73 4.41
CA SER A 78 -19.29 1.10 5.70
C SER A 78 -19.28 2.06 6.89
N GLY A 79 -19.16 3.38 6.68
CA GLY A 79 -19.07 4.38 7.75
C GLY A 79 -18.03 5.46 7.47
N ALA A 80 -17.17 5.76 8.43
CA ALA A 80 -16.03 6.66 8.24
C ALA A 80 -14.78 6.06 8.89
N VAL A 81 -13.62 6.31 8.28
CA VAL A 81 -12.33 5.80 8.74
C VAL A 81 -11.32 6.94 8.79
N CYS A 82 -10.42 6.87 9.78
CA CYS A 82 -9.28 7.77 9.83
C CYS A 82 -8.33 7.46 8.66
N GLN A 83 -7.95 8.44 7.86
CA GLN A 83 -7.02 8.29 6.75
C GLN A 83 -5.88 9.30 6.90
N CYS A 84 -4.63 8.80 7.00
CA CYS A 84 -3.45 9.64 7.01
C CYS A 84 -3.04 10.05 5.59
N TYR A 85 -2.64 11.30 5.40
CA TYR A 85 -2.32 11.85 4.09
C TYR A 85 -0.87 11.57 3.65
N CYS A 86 -0.70 11.46 2.32
CA CYS A 86 0.58 11.51 1.61
C CYS A 86 0.79 12.89 0.99
#